data_AF-A0A3D0RFZ2-F1
#
_entry.id   AF-A0A3D0RFZ2-F1
#
_cell.length_a   1.000
_cell.length_b   1.000
_cell.length_c   1.000
_cell.angle_alpha   90.00
_cell.angle_beta   90.00
_cell.angle_gamma   90.00
#
_symmetry.space_group_name_H-M   'P 1'
#
loop_
_entity.id
_entity.type
_entity.pdbx_description
1 polymer ?
#
loop_
_entity_poly.entity_id
_entity_poly.type
_entity_poly.pdbx_seq_one_letter_code
_entity_poly.pdbx_strand_id
1 'polypeptide(L)'
;MNFKRTITSLFFLFVLSQAFPQHVISWKFSLQDKGNGEIELIADATIQQGWHMYDSKIPDNGPYPTSLNFDEIKGAEAVGDFNATG
;
A
#
# COMPACT_ATOMS: atom_id res chain seq x y z
N MET A 1 20.41 26.42 34.63
CA MET A 1 19.78 26.09 33.33
C MET A 1 18.59 27.03 33.12
N ASN A 2 18.56 27.78 32.02
CA ASN A 2 17.52 28.80 31.80
C ASN A 2 16.19 28.12 31.46
N PHE A 3 15.25 28.08 32.41
CA PHE A 3 13.97 27.38 32.31
C PHE A 3 13.19 27.71 31.02
N LYS A 4 13.22 28.99 30.61
CA LYS A 4 12.63 29.45 29.34
C LYS A 4 13.27 28.79 28.11
N ARG A 5 14.61 28.67 28.09
CA ARG A 5 15.35 28.04 26.98
C ARG A 5 15.07 26.54 26.92
N THR A 6 14.95 25.86 28.07
CA THR A 6 14.61 24.44 28.13
C THR A 6 13.20 24.18 27.58
N ILE A 7 12.21 25.02 27.93
CA ILE A 7 10.85 24.91 27.41
C ILE A 7 10.82 25.14 25.88
N THR A 8 11.52 26.16 25.40
CA THR A 8 11.61 26.44 23.95
C THR A 8 12.26 25.28 23.19
N SER A 9 13.33 24.69 23.73
CA SER A 9 13.98 23.53 23.11
C SER A 9 13.07 22.29 23.10
N LEU A 10 12.30 22.07 24.17
CA LEU A 10 11.37 20.93 24.25
C LEU A 10 10.19 21.09 23.28
N PHE A 11 9.67 22.30 23.12
CA PHE A 11 8.63 22.60 22.14
C PHE A 11 9.13 22.38 20.69
N PHE A 12 10.37 22.79 20.40
CA PHE A 12 10.96 22.59 19.07
C PHE A 12 11.15 21.09 18.74
N LEU A 13 11.58 20.30 19.73
CA LEU A 13 11.67 18.83 19.60
C LEU A 13 10.30 18.18 19.37
N PHE A 14 9.23 18.68 19.99
CA PHE A 14 7.87 18.16 19.81
C PHE A 14 7.29 18.45 18.40
N VAL A 15 7.64 19.58 17.79
CA VAL A 15 7.24 19.89 16.40
C VAL A 15 7.95 18.96 15.40
N LEU A 16 9.24 18.66 15.64
CA LEU A 16 10.01 17.75 14.78
C LEU A 16 9.55 16.28 14.86
N SER A 17 8.84 15.89 15.92
CA SER A 17 8.34 14.52 16.08
C SER A 17 7.01 14.25 15.36
N GLN A 18 6.43 15.24 14.67
CA GLN A 18 5.18 15.06 13.94
C GLN A 18 5.44 14.48 12.54
N ALA A 19 5.81 13.20 12.47
CA ALA A 19 5.79 12.44 11.22
C ALA A 19 4.50 11.63 11.14
N PHE A 20 3.57 12.02 10.26
CA PHE A 20 2.38 11.22 9.97
C PHE A 20 2.64 10.33 8.74
N PRO A 21 2.28 9.04 8.79
CA PRO A 21 2.25 8.21 7.60
C PRO A 21 1.32 8.82 6.55
N GLN A 22 1.83 9.09 5.35
CA GLN A 22 0.97 9.51 4.25
C GLN A 22 0.33 8.27 3.63
N HIS A 23 -0.97 8.08 3.87
CA HIS A 23 -1.78 7.08 3.18
C HIS A 23 -2.20 7.63 1.81
N VAL A 24 -1.31 7.54 0.82
CA VAL A 24 -1.52 8.09 -0.54
C VAL A 24 -2.23 7.12 -1.49
N ILE A 25 -2.41 5.88 -1.04
CA ILE A 25 -3.14 4.82 -1.73
C ILE A 25 -4.17 4.24 -0.75
N SER A 26 -5.42 4.13 -1.19
CA SER A 26 -6.48 3.41 -0.50
C SER A 26 -6.83 2.16 -1.29
N TRP A 27 -6.92 1.02 -0.60
CA TRP A 27 -7.25 -0.26 -1.22
C TRP A 27 -8.65 -0.72 -0.85
N LYS A 28 -9.37 -1.26 -1.83
CA LYS A 28 -10.57 -2.07 -1.61
C LYS A 28 -10.34 -3.45 -2.21
N PHE A 29 -10.73 -4.47 -1.47
CA PHE A 29 -10.64 -5.86 -1.92
C PHE A 29 -12.05 -6.42 -2.09
N SER A 30 -12.26 -7.12 -3.18
CA SER A 30 -13.52 -7.80 -3.46
C SER A 30 -13.30 -9.14 -4.15
N LEU A 31 -14.33 -9.98 -4.12
CA LEU A 31 -14.36 -11.26 -4.79
C LEU A 31 -15.49 -11.22 -5.83
N GLN A 32 -15.19 -11.66 -7.04
CA GLN A 32 -16.17 -11.80 -8.12
C GLN A 32 -16.27 -13.27 -8.52
N ASP A 33 -17.48 -13.83 -8.43
CA ASP A 33 -17.75 -15.17 -8.97
C ASP A 33 -17.68 -15.14 -10.50
N LYS A 34 -16.85 -16.02 -11.07
CA LYS A 34 -16.67 -16.18 -12.53
C LYS A 34 -17.43 -17.38 -13.07
N GLY A 35 -18.13 -18.12 -12.21
CA GLY A 35 -18.76 -19.39 -12.53
C GLY A 35 -17.75 -20.55 -12.51
N ASN A 36 -18.25 -21.77 -12.70
CA ASN A 36 -17.44 -22.99 -12.76
C ASN A 36 -16.53 -23.24 -11.53
N GLY A 37 -16.85 -22.64 -10.38
CA GLY A 37 -16.03 -22.76 -9.17
C GLY A 37 -14.82 -21.82 -9.14
N GLU A 38 -14.71 -20.89 -10.08
CA GLU A 38 -13.64 -19.88 -10.11
C GLU A 38 -14.10 -18.56 -9.50
N ILE A 39 -13.19 -17.92 -8.77
CA ILE A 39 -13.39 -16.62 -8.15
C ILE A 39 -12.22 -15.72 -8.54
N GLU A 40 -12.53 -14.51 -8.96
CA GLU A 40 -11.56 -13.45 -9.22
C GLU A 40 -11.43 -12.57 -7.99
N LEU A 41 -10.20 -12.42 -7.47
CA LEU A 41 -9.89 -11.47 -6.40
C LEU A 41 -9.48 -10.14 -7.02
N ILE A 42 -10.23 -9.10 -6.71
CA ILE A 42 -10.05 -7.75 -7.25
C ILE A 42 -9.49 -6.85 -6.15
N ALA A 43 -8.36 -6.21 -6.43
CA ALA A 43 -7.71 -5.23 -5.55
C ALA A 43 -7.74 -3.84 -6.20
N ASP A 44 -8.73 -3.03 -5.82
CA ASP A 44 -8.93 -1.69 -6.35
C ASP A 44 -8.09 -0.67 -5.57
N ALA A 45 -7.11 -0.05 -6.25
CA ALA A 45 -6.29 1.02 -5.69
C ALA A 45 -6.83 2.40 -6.10
N THR A 46 -7.18 3.23 -5.12
CA THR A 46 -7.42 4.67 -5.33
C THR A 46 -6.18 5.44 -4.94
N ILE A 47 -5.54 6.09 -5.90
CA ILE A 47 -4.26 6.80 -5.74
C ILE A 47 -4.51 8.31 -5.72
N GLN A 48 -3.94 9.01 -4.74
CA GLN A 48 -4.02 10.48 -4.68
C GLN A 48 -3.31 11.13 -5.86
N GLN A 49 -3.84 12.28 -6.31
CA GLN A 49 -3.26 13.03 -7.43
C GLN A 49 -1.77 13.33 -7.20
N GLY A 50 -0.96 13.12 -8.25
CA GLY A 50 0.50 13.34 -8.22
C GLY A 50 1.32 12.15 -7.74
N TRP A 51 0.66 11.06 -7.33
CA TRP A 51 1.31 9.79 -7.01
C TRP A 51 1.13 8.78 -8.14
N HIS A 52 2.09 7.86 -8.24
CA HIS A 52 2.09 6.78 -9.21
C HIS A 52 2.36 5.46 -8.48
N MET A 53 1.69 4.40 -8.92
CA MET A 53 1.97 3.03 -8.50
C MET A 53 2.66 2.31 -9.64
N TYR A 54 3.70 1.53 -9.31
CA TYR A 54 4.40 0.73 -10.31
C TYR A 54 3.63 -0.55 -10.61
N ASP A 55 3.83 -1.08 -11.82
CA ASP A 55 3.33 -2.40 -12.17
C ASP A 55 3.98 -3.47 -11.26
N SER A 56 3.34 -4.64 -11.22
CA SER A 56 3.90 -5.87 -10.69
C SER A 56 5.09 -6.40 -11.49
N LYS A 57 5.14 -6.14 -12.80
CA LYS A 57 6.22 -6.56 -13.70
C LYS A 57 7.00 -5.35 -14.18
N ILE A 58 8.24 -5.22 -13.70
CA ILE A 58 9.13 -4.12 -14.03
C ILE A 58 10.53 -4.66 -14.42
N PRO A 59 11.35 -3.86 -15.13
CA PRO A 59 12.71 -4.25 -15.45
C PRO A 59 13.61 -4.42 -14.22
N ASP A 60 14.67 -5.21 -14.37
CA ASP A 60 15.73 -5.34 -13.36
C ASP A 60 16.35 -3.97 -13.03
N ASN A 61 16.67 -3.75 -11.77
CA ASN A 61 17.10 -2.46 -11.20
C ASN A 61 16.03 -1.34 -11.24
N GLY A 62 14.76 -1.72 -11.41
CA GLY A 62 13.62 -0.83 -11.23
C GLY A 62 13.32 -0.49 -9.76
N PRO A 63 12.31 0.37 -9.52
CA PRO A 63 11.77 0.63 -8.18
C PRO A 63 11.14 -0.62 -7.57
N TYR A 64 10.62 -0.57 -6.34
CA TYR A 64 9.95 -1.73 -5.76
C TYR A 64 8.63 -2.02 -6.50
N PRO A 65 8.41 -3.23 -7.05
CA PRO A 65 7.18 -3.57 -7.78
C PRO A 65 6.00 -3.74 -6.83
N THR A 66 4.79 -3.56 -7.36
CA THR A 66 3.57 -3.87 -6.60
C THR A 66 3.38 -5.37 -6.49
N SER A 67 3.16 -5.88 -5.28
CA SER A 67 2.93 -7.30 -5.02
C SER A 67 1.63 -7.52 -4.25
N LEU A 68 0.89 -8.56 -4.63
CA LEU A 68 -0.28 -9.03 -3.88
C LEU A 68 0.05 -10.40 -3.28
N ASN A 69 0.07 -10.47 -1.95
CA ASN A 69 0.46 -11.66 -1.21
C ASN A 69 -0.73 -12.23 -0.45
N PHE A 70 -0.82 -13.54 -0.40
CA PHE A 70 -1.82 -14.28 0.36
C PHE A 70 -1.13 -15.00 1.51
N ASP A 71 -1.60 -14.77 2.74
CA ASP A 71 -1.04 -15.46 3.92
C ASP A 71 -1.45 -16.93 3.94
N GLU A 72 -2.68 -17.24 3.53
CA GLU A 72 -3.21 -18.60 3.49
C GLU A 72 -4.33 -18.75 2.45
N ILE A 73 -4.34 -19.88 1.74
CA ILE A 73 -5.44 -20.30 0.86
C ILE A 73 -5.92 -21.68 1.34
N LYS A 74 -7.20 -21.81 1.67
CA LYS A 74 -7.83 -23.06 2.13
C LYS A 74 -8.96 -23.46 1.20
N GLY A 75 -8.92 -24.70 0.70
CA GLY A 75 -10.01 -25.26 -0.12
C GLY A 75 -10.10 -24.68 -1.54
N ALA A 76 -9.06 -23.97 -1.99
CA ALA A 76 -8.93 -23.43 -3.33
C ALA A 76 -7.45 -23.47 -3.73
N GLU A 77 -7.19 -23.27 -5.02
CA GLU A 77 -5.85 -23.07 -5.55
C GLU A 77 -5.81 -21.79 -6.38
N ALA A 78 -4.65 -21.13 -6.43
CA ALA A 78 -4.47 -19.97 -7.29
C ALA A 78 -4.39 -20.45 -8.75
N VAL A 79 -5.26 -19.92 -9.60
CA VAL A 79 -5.29 -20.20 -11.03
C VAL A 79 -5.10 -18.89 -11.81
N GLY A 80 -4.36 -18.95 -12.91
CA GLY A 80 -4.05 -17.79 -13.74
C GLY A 80 -2.89 -16.92 -13.24
N ASP A 81 -2.65 -15.82 -13.95
CA ASP A 81 -1.61 -14.84 -13.66
C ASP A 81 -2.21 -13.56 -13.06
N PHE A 82 -1.43 -12.88 -12.20
CA PHE A 82 -1.79 -11.53 -11.76
C PHE A 82 -1.87 -10.58 -12.98
N ASN A 83 -2.99 -9.86 -13.08
CA ASN A 83 -3.26 -8.90 -14.14
C ASN A 83 -3.51 -7.52 -13.52
N ALA A 84 -2.61 -6.58 -13.79
CA ALA A 84 -2.80 -5.17 -13.46
C ALA A 84 -3.53 -4.46 -14.59
N THR A 85 -4.64 -3.81 -14.26
CA THR A 85 -5.35 -2.90 -15.18
C THR A 85 -5.45 -1.53 -14.54
N GLY A 86 -5.29 -0.47 -15.33
CA GLY A 86 -5.28 0.92 -14.88
C GLY A 86 -5.69 1.88 -15.98
#